data_AF-A0A260YWJ4-F1
#
_entry.id   AF-A0A260YWJ4-F1
#
_cell.length_a   1.000
_cell.length_b   1.000
_cell.length_c   1.000
_cell.angle_alpha   90.00
_cell.angle_beta   90.00
_cell.angle_gamma   90.00
#
_symmetry.space_group_name_H-M   'P 1'
#
loop_
_entity.id
_entity.type
_entity.pdbx_description
1 polymer ?
#
loop_
_entity_poly.entity_id
_entity_poly.type
_entity_poly.pdbx_seq_one_letter_code
_entity_poly.pdbx_strand_id
1 'polypeptide(L)'
;MHTLAREKPLAAVLGPQFQDFYCATCFAELDVNGETEILMCDDCSEVSYCSLKCQRQDWRSVHQKPMTTTMRLCIRTLLVTLRNSERTPSFNGAIIEDLETNYKEYRSSPSHNQFLSDMVTIIKSVGHNVFPKSVETNKMIAIICTVLCNAFGIMDDKRVEPIGSGLFVGLAKHNHSCASTSHVVFEKNQITISYVSRMLPTFERQKSIRNVHFITCRCEMCRNDDLDFIGLASRCETANCSGYVKGSNPCGVCKKPAVVPIMESSSSTSKLIDILDNLHKSNEFDSTTQYDYLQNLRKEYIRILADCNVAILQLDEQIAYCASDLKKIPDNLSEYSESWRGPFNH
;
A
#
# COMPACT_ATOMS: atom_id res chain seq x y z
N MET A 1 10.17 -10.68 17.89
CA MET A 1 8.83 -10.50 17.28
C MET A 1 7.95 -11.65 17.74
N HIS A 2 6.67 -11.42 18.02
CA HIS A 2 5.73 -12.47 18.45
C HIS A 2 4.50 -12.42 17.54
N THR A 3 4.09 -13.56 17.00
CA THR A 3 2.94 -13.63 16.10
C THR A 3 1.65 -13.58 16.91
N LEU A 4 0.82 -12.55 16.72
CA LEU A 4 -0.47 -12.45 17.43
C LEU A 4 -1.56 -13.33 16.80
N ALA A 5 -1.56 -13.44 15.47
CA ALA A 5 -2.57 -14.16 14.70
C ALA A 5 -2.03 -14.65 13.35
N ARG A 6 -2.74 -15.59 12.72
CA ARG A 6 -2.55 -15.99 11.32
C ARG A 6 -3.91 -16.15 10.65
N GLU A 7 -4.07 -15.63 9.45
CA GLU A 7 -5.32 -15.70 8.69
C GLU A 7 -5.01 -15.89 7.19
N LYS A 8 -5.80 -16.74 6.52
CA LYS A 8 -5.82 -16.84 5.06
C LYS A 8 -6.84 -15.84 4.51
N PRO A 9 -6.61 -15.23 3.33
CA PRO A 9 -7.59 -14.34 2.73
C PRO A 9 -8.90 -15.10 2.43
N LEU A 10 -10.04 -14.48 2.71
CA LEU A 10 -11.35 -14.94 2.24
C LEU A 10 -11.40 -14.91 0.70
N ALA A 11 -10.80 -13.88 0.12
CA ALA A 11 -10.52 -13.75 -1.30
C ALA A 11 -9.28 -12.88 -1.49
N ALA A 12 -8.50 -13.17 -2.53
CA ALA A 12 -7.34 -12.39 -2.95
C ALA A 12 -7.25 -12.38 -4.48
N VAL A 13 -6.63 -11.34 -5.06
CA VAL A 13 -6.41 -11.15 -6.50
C VAL A 13 -5.02 -10.53 -6.73
N LEU A 14 -4.26 -11.10 -7.66
CA LEU A 14 -2.97 -10.56 -8.11
C LEU A 14 -3.18 -9.33 -9.01
N GLY A 15 -2.31 -8.32 -8.91
CA GLY A 15 -2.27 -7.21 -9.86
C GLY A 15 -1.86 -7.68 -11.26
N PRO A 16 -2.50 -7.21 -12.34
CA PRO A 16 -2.17 -7.66 -13.70
C PRO A 16 -0.72 -7.35 -14.08
N GLN A 17 -0.12 -6.28 -13.55
CA GLN A 17 1.29 -5.94 -13.77
C GLN A 17 2.28 -6.96 -13.19
N PHE A 18 1.80 -7.91 -12.37
CA PHE A 18 2.60 -8.94 -11.70
C PHE A 18 2.40 -10.35 -12.27
N GLN A 19 1.60 -10.50 -13.33
CA GLN A 19 1.21 -11.80 -13.89
C GLN A 19 2.38 -12.68 -14.34
N ASP A 20 3.47 -12.09 -14.83
CA ASP A 20 4.63 -12.83 -15.35
C ASP A 20 5.61 -13.25 -14.23
N PHE A 21 5.43 -12.70 -13.02
CA PHE A 21 6.32 -12.90 -11.88
C PHE A 21 5.70 -13.78 -10.79
N TYR A 22 4.37 -13.79 -10.62
CA TYR A 22 3.70 -14.50 -9.54
C TYR A 22 2.45 -15.25 -10.02
N CYS A 23 2.16 -16.40 -9.39
CA CYS A 23 0.96 -17.17 -9.68
C CYS A 23 -0.31 -16.46 -9.19
N ALA A 24 -1.29 -16.26 -10.08
CA ALA A 24 -2.56 -15.57 -9.81
C ALA A 24 -3.48 -16.21 -8.74
N THR A 25 -3.18 -17.46 -8.33
CA THR A 25 -3.92 -18.21 -7.30
C THR A 25 -3.21 -18.24 -5.94
N CYS A 26 -1.91 -18.54 -5.92
CA CYS A 26 -1.15 -18.80 -4.69
C CYS A 26 -0.11 -17.73 -4.35
N PHE A 27 0.10 -16.74 -5.24
CA PHE A 27 1.05 -15.65 -5.08
C PHE A 27 2.52 -16.10 -4.91
N ALA A 28 2.82 -17.37 -5.21
CA ALA A 28 4.20 -17.84 -5.29
C ALA A 28 4.85 -17.29 -6.56
N GLU A 29 6.14 -16.94 -6.47
CA GLU A 29 6.96 -16.58 -7.63
C GLU A 29 6.93 -17.67 -8.69
N LEU A 30 6.92 -17.26 -9.95
CA LEU A 30 7.00 -18.13 -11.12
C LEU A 30 8.47 -18.34 -11.47
N ASP A 31 8.90 -19.60 -11.51
CA ASP A 31 10.27 -19.94 -11.87
C ASP A 31 10.42 -20.00 -13.40
N VAL A 32 10.61 -18.83 -14.01
CA VAL A 32 10.72 -18.66 -15.47
C VAL A 32 11.96 -19.38 -16.06
N ASN A 33 12.94 -19.72 -15.21
CA ASN A 33 14.15 -20.46 -15.61
C ASN A 33 14.14 -21.92 -15.14
N GLY A 34 13.06 -22.37 -14.48
CA GLY A 34 12.95 -23.69 -13.87
C GLY A 34 12.47 -24.76 -14.84
N GLU A 35 12.52 -26.02 -14.37
CA GLU A 35 11.97 -27.18 -15.09
C GLU A 35 10.43 -27.23 -15.09
N THR A 36 9.77 -26.32 -14.34
CA THR A 36 8.31 -26.34 -14.16
C THR A 36 7.60 -25.46 -15.18
N GLU A 37 6.78 -26.07 -16.03
CA GLU A 37 5.95 -25.36 -17.02
C GLU A 37 5.00 -24.33 -16.36
N ILE A 38 5.13 -23.07 -16.76
CA ILE A 38 4.21 -22.00 -16.36
C ILE A 38 2.98 -22.07 -17.28
N LEU A 39 1.80 -22.21 -16.67
CA LEU A 39 0.54 -22.24 -17.42
C LEU A 39 -0.07 -20.85 -17.47
N MET A 40 -0.27 -20.31 -18.67
CA MET A 40 -1.07 -19.10 -18.89
C MET A 40 -2.56 -19.48 -19.00
N CYS A 41 -3.47 -18.50 -18.94
CA CYS A 41 -4.87 -18.72 -19.33
C CYS A 41 -5.10 -18.35 -20.80
N ASP A 42 -5.35 -19.35 -21.65
CA ASP A 42 -5.61 -19.15 -23.09
C ASP A 42 -6.83 -18.27 -23.39
N ASP A 43 -7.82 -18.23 -22.48
CA ASP A 43 -9.07 -17.48 -22.65
C ASP A 43 -8.90 -15.96 -22.42
N CYS A 44 -7.83 -15.52 -21.75
CA CYS A 44 -7.67 -14.10 -21.38
C CYS A 44 -6.24 -13.55 -21.43
N SER A 45 -5.20 -14.40 -21.40
CA SER A 45 -3.78 -14.01 -21.44
C SER A 45 -3.34 -12.98 -20.39
N GLU A 46 -4.03 -12.96 -19.25
CA GLU A 46 -3.96 -11.91 -18.20
C GLU A 46 -3.62 -12.46 -16.80
N VAL A 47 -3.28 -13.76 -16.73
CA VAL A 47 -2.96 -14.49 -15.50
C VAL A 47 -2.12 -15.74 -15.82
N SER A 48 -1.13 -16.00 -14.97
CA SER A 48 -0.25 -17.17 -15.05
C SER A 48 -0.29 -18.01 -13.77
N TYR A 49 0.04 -19.29 -13.89
CA TYR A 49 -0.11 -20.29 -12.83
C TYR A 49 1.11 -21.21 -12.76
N CYS A 50 1.60 -21.46 -11.54
CA CYS A 50 2.71 -22.39 -11.29
C CYS A 50 2.32 -23.87 -11.40
N SER A 51 1.03 -24.18 -11.64
CA SER A 51 0.54 -25.55 -11.78
C SER A 51 -0.88 -25.61 -12.33
N LEU A 52 -1.25 -26.76 -12.91
CA LEU A 52 -2.61 -27.08 -13.33
C LEU A 52 -3.60 -27.09 -12.14
N LYS A 53 -3.12 -27.34 -10.92
CA LYS A 53 -3.92 -27.24 -9.69
C LYS A 53 -4.35 -25.79 -9.43
N CYS A 54 -3.42 -24.84 -9.54
CA CYS A 54 -3.72 -23.41 -9.41
C CYS A 54 -4.66 -22.94 -10.53
N GLN A 55 -4.35 -23.25 -11.78
CA GLN A 55 -5.20 -22.89 -12.94
C GLN A 55 -6.65 -23.43 -12.82
N ARG A 56 -6.85 -24.62 -12.22
CA ARG A 56 -8.18 -25.20 -11.97
C ARG A 56 -8.89 -24.63 -10.74
N GLN A 57 -8.15 -24.07 -9.78
CA GLN A 57 -8.71 -23.44 -8.60
C GLN A 57 -9.16 -22.00 -8.87
N ASP A 58 -8.58 -21.33 -9.87
CA ASP A 58 -9.00 -19.99 -10.29
C ASP A 58 -10.29 -20.00 -11.13
N TRP A 59 -11.08 -18.95 -11.01
CA TRP A 59 -12.39 -18.85 -11.62
C TRP A 59 -12.34 -18.10 -12.95
N ARG A 60 -12.24 -18.85 -14.06
CA ARG A 60 -12.04 -18.31 -15.42
C ARG A 60 -12.93 -17.12 -15.79
N SER A 61 -14.21 -17.17 -15.41
CA SER A 61 -15.18 -16.10 -15.70
C SER A 61 -14.90 -14.75 -15.01
N VAL A 62 -13.97 -14.68 -14.05
CA VAL A 62 -13.60 -13.44 -13.34
C VAL A 62 -12.51 -12.64 -14.07
N HIS A 63 -11.65 -13.31 -14.84
CA HIS A 63 -10.56 -12.66 -15.58
C HIS A 63 -10.77 -12.62 -17.11
N GLN A 64 -11.82 -13.23 -17.64
CA GLN A 64 -12.24 -13.13 -19.06
C GLN A 64 -12.81 -11.75 -19.48
N LYS A 65 -12.96 -10.79 -18.56
CA LYS A 65 -13.43 -9.42 -18.88
C LYS A 65 -12.39 -8.40 -18.41
N PRO A 66 -12.24 -7.26 -19.12
CA PRO A 66 -11.42 -6.15 -18.64
C PRO A 66 -12.02 -5.63 -17.33
N MET A 67 -11.33 -5.90 -16.24
CA MET A 67 -11.78 -5.65 -14.87
C MET A 67 -10.59 -5.26 -14.01
N THR A 68 -10.73 -4.19 -13.22
CA THR A 68 -9.68 -3.76 -12.28
C THR A 68 -9.50 -4.77 -11.15
N THR A 69 -8.33 -4.75 -10.49
CA THR A 69 -8.03 -5.60 -9.32
C THR A 69 -9.13 -5.54 -8.25
N THR A 70 -9.63 -4.34 -7.96
CA THR A 70 -10.75 -4.12 -7.03
C THR A 70 -12.03 -4.80 -7.48
N MET A 71 -12.40 -4.68 -8.77
CA MET A 71 -13.59 -5.34 -9.31
C MET A 71 -13.45 -6.87 -9.28
N ARG A 72 -12.28 -7.40 -9.67
CA ARG A 72 -11.95 -8.83 -9.60
C ARG A 72 -12.06 -9.33 -8.14
N LEU A 73 -11.58 -8.56 -7.16
CA LEU A 73 -11.64 -8.90 -5.73
C LEU A 73 -13.08 -8.89 -5.20
N CYS A 74 -13.88 -7.88 -5.54
CA CYS A 74 -15.31 -7.84 -5.22
C CYS A 74 -16.04 -9.08 -5.75
N ILE A 75 -15.78 -9.50 -6.99
CA ILE A 75 -16.36 -10.72 -7.55
C ILE A 75 -15.89 -11.98 -6.83
N ARG A 76 -14.59 -12.16 -6.56
CA ARG A 76 -14.09 -13.34 -5.81
C ARG A 76 -14.73 -13.39 -4.41
N THR A 77 -14.80 -12.27 -3.68
CA THR A 77 -15.45 -12.18 -2.36
C THR A 77 -16.94 -12.53 -2.42
N LEU A 78 -17.67 -11.99 -3.40
CA LEU A 78 -19.09 -12.32 -3.61
C LEU A 78 -19.28 -13.83 -3.87
N LEU A 79 -18.42 -14.45 -4.69
CA LEU A 79 -18.54 -15.87 -5.02
C LEU A 79 -18.31 -16.77 -3.80
N VAL A 80 -17.25 -16.53 -3.03
CA VAL A 80 -16.95 -17.29 -1.80
C VAL A 80 -18.05 -17.08 -0.75
N THR A 81 -18.58 -15.85 -0.64
CA THR A 81 -19.64 -15.52 0.33
C THR A 81 -20.98 -16.17 -0.05
N LEU A 82 -21.41 -16.05 -1.31
CA LEU A 82 -22.76 -16.43 -1.74
C LEU A 82 -22.93 -17.92 -2.03
N ARG A 83 -21.84 -18.66 -2.27
CA ARG A 83 -21.90 -20.10 -2.56
C ARG A 83 -21.90 -20.99 -1.32
N ASN A 84 -21.78 -20.43 -0.10
CA ASN A 84 -21.62 -21.16 1.15
C ASN A 84 -20.54 -22.25 1.08
N SER A 85 -19.47 -22.00 0.33
CA SER A 85 -18.27 -22.86 0.32
C SER A 85 -17.69 -22.96 1.73
N GLU A 86 -17.00 -24.05 2.05
CA GLU A 86 -16.30 -24.18 3.34
C GLU A 86 -15.38 -22.98 3.57
N ARG A 87 -15.78 -22.11 4.50
CA ARG A 87 -14.99 -20.93 4.86
C ARG A 87 -14.03 -21.36 5.96
N THR A 88 -12.74 -21.08 5.78
CA THR A 88 -11.82 -21.09 6.92
C THR A 88 -12.32 -20.03 7.91
N PRO A 89 -12.63 -20.36 9.17
CA PRO A 89 -13.00 -19.34 10.14
C PRO A 89 -11.86 -18.33 10.29
N SER A 90 -12.21 -17.06 10.43
CA SER A 90 -11.24 -16.05 10.84
C SER A 90 -10.73 -16.36 12.26
N PHE A 91 -9.50 -15.95 12.57
CA PHE A 91 -8.84 -16.33 13.83
C PHE A 91 -9.56 -15.85 15.11
N ASN A 92 -10.43 -14.84 14.99
CA ASN A 92 -11.21 -14.23 16.06
C ASN A 92 -12.73 -14.49 15.92
N GLY A 93 -13.15 -15.38 15.01
CA GLY A 93 -14.56 -15.72 14.78
C GLY A 93 -15.38 -14.63 14.06
N ALA A 94 -14.75 -13.57 13.57
CA ALA A 94 -15.39 -12.56 12.73
C ALA A 94 -15.97 -13.13 11.43
N ILE A 95 -17.14 -12.63 11.02
CA ILE A 95 -17.77 -12.91 9.73
C ILE A 95 -17.79 -11.66 8.84
N ILE A 96 -18.05 -11.81 7.54
CA ILE A 96 -18.05 -10.68 6.60
C ILE A 96 -19.13 -9.65 6.95
N GLU A 97 -20.25 -10.11 7.53
CA GLU A 97 -21.33 -9.27 8.05
C GLU A 97 -20.95 -8.45 9.30
N ASP A 98 -19.80 -8.71 9.96
CA ASP A 98 -19.29 -7.89 11.07
C ASP A 98 -18.47 -6.66 10.60
N LEU A 99 -18.13 -6.60 9.31
CA LEU A 99 -17.19 -5.60 8.79
C LEU A 99 -17.92 -4.31 8.37
N GLU A 100 -17.27 -3.17 8.59
CA GLU A 100 -17.81 -1.88 8.18
C GLU A 100 -17.96 -1.80 6.66
N THR A 101 -19.03 -1.16 6.20
CA THR A 101 -19.34 -0.94 4.79
C THR A 101 -19.17 0.51 4.37
N ASN A 102 -19.31 1.48 5.28
CA ASN A 102 -19.47 2.91 4.96
C ASN A 102 -20.42 3.14 3.76
N TYR A 103 -21.51 2.38 3.73
CA TYR A 103 -22.43 2.29 2.59
C TYR A 103 -23.05 3.64 2.23
N LYS A 104 -23.31 4.50 3.23
CA LYS A 104 -23.93 5.81 3.00
C LYS A 104 -22.93 6.73 2.28
N GLU A 105 -21.69 6.70 2.72
CA GLU A 105 -20.58 7.50 2.25
C GLU A 105 -20.25 7.13 0.78
N TYR A 106 -20.15 5.84 0.46
CA TYR A 106 -20.01 5.37 -0.92
C TYR A 106 -21.23 5.67 -1.80
N ARG A 107 -22.45 5.62 -1.28
CA ARG A 107 -23.65 6.01 -2.05
C ARG A 107 -23.76 7.51 -2.29
N SER A 108 -23.27 8.34 -1.38
CA SER A 108 -23.28 9.80 -1.51
C SER A 108 -22.20 10.34 -2.46
N SER A 109 -21.13 9.57 -2.72
CA SER A 109 -20.07 9.96 -3.64
C SER A 109 -20.42 9.55 -5.10
N PRO A 110 -20.45 10.48 -6.08
CA PRO A 110 -20.85 10.15 -7.45
C PRO A 110 -19.98 9.07 -8.12
N SER A 111 -18.66 9.12 -7.94
CA SER A 111 -17.72 8.14 -8.51
C SER A 111 -17.89 6.75 -7.91
N HIS A 112 -18.06 6.65 -6.59
CA HIS A 112 -18.29 5.38 -5.92
C HIS A 112 -19.68 4.80 -6.25
N ASN A 113 -20.72 5.64 -6.33
CA ASN A 113 -22.05 5.19 -6.73
C ASN A 113 -22.10 4.72 -8.20
N GLN A 114 -21.30 5.33 -9.08
CA GLN A 114 -21.08 4.82 -10.44
C GLN A 114 -20.39 3.45 -10.41
N PHE A 115 -19.28 3.32 -9.69
CA PHE A 115 -18.56 2.04 -9.53
C PHE A 115 -19.48 0.91 -9.00
N LEU A 116 -20.34 1.19 -8.01
CA LEU A 116 -21.34 0.23 -7.52
C LEU A 116 -22.33 -0.19 -8.62
N SER A 117 -22.75 0.74 -9.48
CA SER A 117 -23.67 0.50 -10.60
C SER A 117 -23.00 -0.32 -11.71
N ASP A 118 -21.74 -0.03 -12.01
CA ASP A 118 -20.92 -0.77 -12.98
C ASP A 118 -20.70 -2.21 -12.49
N MET A 119 -20.36 -2.39 -11.21
CA MET A 119 -20.21 -3.72 -10.60
C MET A 119 -21.49 -4.55 -10.69
N VAL A 120 -22.65 -3.99 -10.34
CA VAL A 120 -23.94 -4.69 -10.46
C VAL A 120 -24.24 -5.05 -11.92
N THR A 121 -23.87 -4.20 -12.88
CA THR A 121 -24.04 -4.44 -14.32
C THR A 121 -23.10 -5.56 -14.81
N ILE A 122 -21.82 -5.53 -14.43
CA ILE A 122 -20.84 -6.57 -14.73
C ILE A 122 -21.33 -7.91 -14.18
N ILE A 123 -21.73 -7.98 -12.91
CA ILE A 123 -22.21 -9.21 -12.26
C ILE A 123 -23.43 -9.79 -13.00
N LYS A 124 -24.41 -8.96 -13.36
CA LYS A 124 -25.55 -9.38 -14.19
C LYS A 124 -25.12 -9.89 -15.57
N SER A 125 -24.11 -9.27 -16.18
CA SER A 125 -23.59 -9.64 -17.51
C SER A 125 -22.68 -10.89 -17.52
N VAL A 126 -22.10 -11.28 -16.38
CA VAL A 126 -21.37 -12.56 -16.22
C VAL A 126 -22.36 -13.71 -15.94
N GLY A 127 -23.57 -13.37 -15.48
CA GLY A 127 -24.77 -14.19 -15.65
C GLY A 127 -25.07 -15.19 -14.54
N HIS A 128 -26.28 -15.75 -14.62
CA HIS A 128 -26.86 -16.72 -13.68
C HIS A 128 -26.12 -18.06 -13.57
N ASN A 129 -25.07 -18.28 -14.37
CA ASN A 129 -24.26 -19.50 -14.35
C ASN A 129 -23.15 -19.42 -13.27
N VAL A 130 -22.76 -18.21 -12.86
CA VAL A 130 -21.66 -17.97 -11.94
C VAL A 130 -22.18 -17.57 -10.55
N PHE A 131 -23.21 -16.71 -10.51
CA PHE A 131 -23.88 -16.30 -9.28
C PHE A 131 -25.25 -16.99 -9.10
N PRO A 132 -25.72 -17.23 -7.86
CA PRO A 132 -27.06 -17.75 -7.61
C PRO A 132 -28.15 -16.91 -8.30
N LYS A 133 -29.25 -17.55 -8.73
CA LYS A 133 -30.34 -16.87 -9.45
C LYS A 133 -31.04 -15.77 -8.63
N SER A 134 -30.96 -15.83 -7.30
CA SER A 134 -31.67 -14.95 -6.36
C SER A 134 -30.72 -14.26 -5.36
N VAL A 135 -29.69 -13.58 -5.85
CA VAL A 135 -28.85 -12.70 -5.00
C VAL A 135 -29.54 -11.35 -4.87
N GLU A 136 -29.89 -10.97 -3.64
CA GLU A 136 -30.43 -9.63 -3.36
C GLU A 136 -29.40 -8.54 -3.67
N THR A 137 -29.80 -7.54 -4.46
CA THR A 137 -28.95 -6.39 -4.83
C THR A 137 -28.35 -5.69 -3.61
N ASN A 138 -29.11 -5.58 -2.51
CA ASN A 138 -28.63 -4.94 -1.28
C ASN A 138 -27.49 -5.75 -0.62
N LYS A 139 -27.62 -7.09 -0.55
CA LYS A 139 -26.55 -7.97 -0.04
C LYS A 139 -25.31 -7.93 -0.94
N MET A 140 -25.50 -7.85 -2.26
CA MET A 140 -24.41 -7.69 -3.22
C MET A 140 -23.65 -6.38 -3.01
N ILE A 141 -24.36 -5.25 -2.88
CA ILE A 141 -23.74 -3.94 -2.65
C ILE A 141 -23.06 -3.88 -1.28
N ALA A 142 -23.66 -4.46 -0.22
CA ALA A 142 -23.03 -4.53 1.10
C ALA A 142 -21.65 -5.22 1.03
N ILE A 143 -21.55 -6.37 0.35
CA ILE A 143 -20.28 -7.09 0.18
C ILE A 143 -19.26 -6.28 -0.66
N ILE A 144 -19.71 -5.57 -1.70
CA ILE A 144 -18.83 -4.68 -2.49
C ILE A 144 -18.28 -3.55 -1.60
N CYS A 145 -19.14 -2.89 -0.83
CA CYS A 145 -18.75 -1.85 0.11
C CYS A 145 -17.81 -2.37 1.22
N THR A 146 -18.05 -3.60 1.72
CA THR A 146 -17.11 -4.28 2.63
C THR A 146 -15.72 -4.43 2.00
N VAL A 147 -15.61 -4.86 0.74
CA VAL A 147 -14.31 -4.98 0.06
C VAL A 147 -13.63 -3.61 -0.07
N LEU A 148 -14.38 -2.57 -0.45
CA LEU A 148 -13.83 -1.21 -0.60
C LEU A 148 -13.29 -0.64 0.72
N CYS A 149 -13.91 -0.94 1.85
CA CYS A 149 -13.49 -0.46 3.18
C CYS A 149 -12.39 -1.30 3.86
N ASN A 150 -12.27 -2.58 3.53
CA ASN A 150 -11.54 -3.56 4.35
C ASN A 150 -10.50 -4.40 3.58
N ALA A 151 -10.32 -4.17 2.27
CA ALA A 151 -9.28 -4.85 1.51
C ALA A 151 -7.88 -4.35 1.91
N PHE A 152 -6.93 -5.28 1.94
CA PHE A 152 -5.51 -5.03 2.19
C PHE A 152 -4.73 -5.16 0.88
N GLY A 153 -3.73 -4.30 0.67
CA GLY A 153 -2.69 -4.56 -0.32
C GLY A 153 -1.80 -5.70 0.16
N ILE A 154 -1.61 -6.73 -0.67
CA ILE A 154 -0.73 -7.86 -0.37
C ILE A 154 0.68 -7.49 -0.81
N MET A 155 1.61 -7.40 0.14
CA MET A 155 3.02 -7.10 -0.12
C MET A 155 3.81 -8.37 -0.41
N ASP A 156 4.92 -8.22 -1.12
CA ASP A 156 6.00 -9.19 -1.26
C ASP A 156 7.28 -8.54 -0.72
N ASP A 157 8.17 -9.29 -0.07
CA ASP A 157 9.32 -8.71 0.63
C ASP A 157 10.37 -8.10 -0.31
N LYS A 158 10.31 -8.43 -1.60
CA LYS A 158 11.13 -7.86 -2.68
C LYS A 158 10.47 -6.68 -3.41
N ARG A 159 9.29 -6.22 -2.99
CA ARG A 159 8.49 -5.21 -3.71
C ARG A 159 8.07 -4.03 -2.83
N VAL A 160 8.21 -2.82 -3.37
CA VAL A 160 7.80 -1.57 -2.71
C VAL A 160 6.29 -1.33 -2.84
N GLU A 161 5.65 -1.84 -3.91
CA GLU A 161 4.20 -1.78 -4.11
C GLU A 161 3.51 -3.12 -3.81
N PRO A 162 2.19 -3.14 -3.51
CA PRO A 162 1.46 -4.38 -3.32
C PRO A 162 1.34 -5.20 -4.62
N ILE A 163 1.76 -6.47 -4.58
CA ILE A 163 1.61 -7.41 -5.70
C ILE A 163 0.16 -7.80 -5.98
N GLY A 164 -0.76 -7.47 -5.06
CA GLY A 164 -2.20 -7.66 -5.27
C GLY A 164 -3.04 -7.13 -4.11
N SER A 165 -4.28 -7.61 -4.01
CA SER A 165 -5.21 -7.19 -2.96
C SER A 165 -6.01 -8.38 -2.40
N GLY A 166 -6.32 -8.37 -1.11
CA GLY A 166 -7.11 -9.41 -0.47
C GLY A 166 -7.93 -8.95 0.74
N LEU A 167 -9.00 -9.67 1.04
CA LEU A 167 -9.86 -9.43 2.20
C LEU A 167 -9.58 -10.50 3.27
N PHE A 168 -9.18 -10.05 4.46
CA PHE A 168 -8.85 -10.88 5.61
C PHE A 168 -9.81 -10.49 6.73
N VAL A 169 -10.80 -11.34 7.04
CA VAL A 169 -12.00 -10.94 7.80
C VAL A 169 -11.69 -10.67 9.27
N GLY A 170 -10.87 -11.53 9.89
CA GLY A 170 -10.44 -11.35 11.26
C GLY A 170 -9.55 -10.12 11.43
N LEU A 171 -8.58 -9.93 10.54
CA LEU A 171 -7.70 -8.75 10.53
C LEU A 171 -8.50 -7.46 10.29
N ALA A 172 -9.39 -7.43 9.30
CA ALA A 172 -10.24 -6.28 8.96
C ALA A 172 -11.07 -5.73 10.13
N LYS A 173 -11.49 -6.59 11.07
CA LYS A 173 -12.30 -6.20 12.24
C LYS A 173 -11.55 -5.28 13.24
N HIS A 174 -10.25 -5.02 13.04
CA HIS A 174 -9.45 -4.20 13.95
C HIS A 174 -9.45 -2.72 13.54
N ASN A 175 -9.61 -1.85 14.53
CA ASN A 175 -9.59 -0.40 14.33
C ASN A 175 -8.19 0.13 14.02
N HIS A 176 -8.13 1.23 13.27
CA HIS A 176 -6.88 1.91 12.94
C HIS A 176 -6.27 2.69 14.13
N SER A 177 -4.95 2.61 14.27
CA SER A 177 -4.14 3.55 15.06
C SER A 177 -2.77 3.77 14.40
N CYS A 178 -2.36 5.02 14.16
CA CYS A 178 -0.99 5.32 13.70
C CYS A 178 0.06 4.93 14.76
N ALA A 179 -0.35 4.89 16.04
CA ALA A 179 0.46 4.47 17.18
C ALA A 179 0.36 2.95 17.46
N SER A 180 -0.10 2.16 16.48
CA SER A 180 -0.12 0.70 16.60
C SER A 180 1.28 0.13 16.86
N THR A 181 1.42 -0.73 17.87
CA THR A 181 2.63 -1.52 18.17
C THR A 181 2.71 -2.80 17.35
N SER A 182 1.97 -2.84 16.24
CA SER A 182 1.63 -4.00 15.44
C SER A 182 1.65 -3.58 13.95
N HIS A 183 2.21 -4.38 13.03
CA HIS A 183 2.31 -4.10 11.58
C HIS A 183 2.01 -5.35 10.71
N VAL A 184 1.23 -5.24 9.62
CA VAL A 184 0.93 -6.42 8.76
C VAL A 184 2.21 -6.83 8.05
N VAL A 185 2.51 -8.13 8.11
CA VAL A 185 3.49 -8.75 7.23
C VAL A 185 2.74 -9.81 6.43
N PHE A 186 2.90 -9.77 5.11
CA PHE A 186 2.41 -10.82 4.23
C PHE A 186 3.55 -11.82 4.10
N GLU A 187 3.48 -12.87 4.92
CA GLU A 187 4.61 -13.74 5.17
C GLU A 187 4.25 -15.19 4.88
N LYS A 188 5.26 -16.03 4.64
CA LYS A 188 5.13 -17.47 4.88
C LYS A 188 5.07 -17.83 6.39
N ASN A 189 5.09 -16.88 7.34
CA ASN A 189 4.88 -17.12 8.78
C ASN A 189 4.10 -16.02 9.60
N GLN A 190 4.65 -14.86 9.99
CA GLN A 190 4.08 -13.93 11.01
C GLN A 190 3.17 -12.79 10.47
N ILE A 191 2.46 -12.06 11.38
CA ILE A 191 1.49 -10.95 11.11
C ILE A 191 1.38 -10.02 12.33
N THR A 192 1.09 -8.73 12.10
CA THR A 192 0.41 -7.77 13.02
C THR A 192 -0.42 -6.70 12.20
N ILE A 193 -0.65 -5.40 12.57
CA ILE A 193 -1.50 -4.41 11.80
C ILE A 193 -1.20 -2.86 11.89
N SER A 194 -0.80 -2.18 10.80
CA SER A 194 -0.84 -0.69 10.61
C SER A 194 -1.23 -0.31 9.16
N TYR A 195 -2.21 0.57 8.95
CA TYR A 195 -2.80 0.85 7.61
C TYR A 195 -2.15 1.99 6.81
N VAL A 196 -1.26 2.77 7.44
CA VAL A 196 -0.50 3.84 6.76
C VAL A 196 0.94 3.84 7.27
N SER A 197 1.88 4.38 6.49
CA SER A 197 3.24 4.61 6.94
C SER A 197 3.24 5.55 8.15
N ARG A 198 4.04 5.19 9.17
CA ARG A 198 4.24 5.99 10.39
C ARG A 198 5.10 7.23 10.14
N MET A 199 5.83 7.26 9.02
CA MET A 199 6.74 8.34 8.64
C MET A 199 5.97 9.58 8.12
N LEU A 200 4.82 9.37 7.47
CA LEU A 200 3.96 10.44 6.95
C LEU A 200 3.48 11.38 8.07
N PRO A 201 3.36 12.70 7.85
CA PRO A 201 2.81 13.63 8.85
C PRO A 201 1.32 13.37 9.13
N THR A 202 0.80 13.83 10.26
CA THR A 202 -0.59 13.56 10.69
C THR A 202 -1.63 13.94 9.63
N PHE A 203 -1.43 15.05 8.92
CA PHE A 203 -2.40 15.49 7.91
C PHE A 203 -2.49 14.52 6.71
N GLU A 204 -1.35 13.99 6.23
CA GLU A 204 -1.34 12.97 5.17
C GLU A 204 -1.86 11.62 5.68
N ARG A 205 -1.44 11.18 6.89
CA ARG A 205 -1.99 9.97 7.51
C ARG A 205 -3.52 10.06 7.61
N GLN A 206 -4.06 11.17 8.13
CA GLN A 206 -5.50 11.39 8.25
C GLN A 206 -6.20 11.53 6.89
N LYS A 207 -5.57 12.12 5.87
CA LYS A 207 -6.09 12.23 4.50
C LYS A 207 -6.27 10.84 3.89
N SER A 208 -5.24 10.00 3.92
CA SER A 208 -5.31 8.62 3.42
C SER A 208 -6.37 7.78 4.15
N ILE A 209 -6.43 7.87 5.49
CA ILE A 209 -7.44 7.17 6.30
C ILE A 209 -8.87 7.66 5.98
N ARG A 210 -9.06 8.98 5.86
CA ARG A 210 -10.38 9.59 5.59
C ARG A 210 -10.89 9.25 4.19
N ASN A 211 -9.98 9.15 3.20
CA ASN A 211 -10.34 8.84 1.82
C ASN A 211 -10.90 7.41 1.65
N VAL A 212 -10.49 6.45 2.49
CA VAL A 212 -10.89 5.04 2.39
C VAL A 212 -11.93 4.66 3.46
N HIS A 213 -11.70 5.07 4.70
CA HIS A 213 -12.48 4.63 5.87
C HIS A 213 -13.40 5.74 6.44
N PHE A 214 -13.40 6.94 5.85
CA PHE A 214 -14.25 8.10 6.24
C PHE A 214 -14.10 8.61 7.69
N ILE A 215 -13.15 8.07 8.47
CA ILE A 215 -12.84 8.48 9.85
C ILE A 215 -11.65 9.46 9.90
N THR A 216 -11.53 10.18 11.02
CA THR A 216 -10.35 11.00 11.35
C THR A 216 -9.64 10.42 12.57
N CYS A 217 -8.42 9.90 12.38
CA CYS A 217 -7.67 9.27 13.47
C CYS A 217 -7.22 10.30 14.52
N ARG A 218 -7.49 9.99 15.80
CA ARG A 218 -7.12 10.79 16.98
C ARG A 218 -6.24 10.00 17.98
N CYS A 219 -5.42 9.07 17.49
CA CYS A 219 -4.45 8.34 18.32
C CYS A 219 -3.33 9.25 18.86
N GLU A 220 -2.51 8.76 19.78
CA GLU A 220 -1.42 9.52 20.40
C GLU A 220 -0.45 10.15 19.39
N MET A 221 -0.02 9.40 18.36
CA MET A 221 0.82 9.95 17.29
C MET A 221 0.14 11.07 16.48
N CYS A 222 -1.19 11.09 16.38
CA CYS A 222 -1.95 12.17 15.75
C CYS A 222 -2.25 13.35 16.71
N ARG A 223 -1.74 13.31 17.95
CA ARG A 223 -1.79 14.41 18.93
C ARG A 223 -0.38 14.90 19.29
N ASN A 224 0.66 14.37 18.63
CA ASN A 224 2.05 14.70 18.89
C ASN A 224 2.56 15.61 17.77
N ASP A 225 2.29 16.90 17.92
CA ASP A 225 2.67 17.93 16.95
C ASP A 225 4.20 18.00 16.76
N ASP A 226 5.01 17.59 17.76
CA ASP A 226 6.46 17.59 17.64
C ASP A 226 6.98 16.56 16.62
N LEU A 227 6.30 15.40 16.50
CA LEU A 227 6.61 14.43 15.43
C LEU A 227 6.30 15.00 14.05
N ASP A 228 5.24 15.77 13.90
CA ASP A 228 4.93 16.44 12.64
C ASP A 228 5.91 17.59 12.35
N PHE A 229 6.36 18.35 13.36
CA PHE A 229 7.40 19.35 13.18
C PHE A 229 8.79 18.74 12.88
N ILE A 230 9.05 17.49 13.27
CA ILE A 230 10.23 16.71 12.80
C ILE A 230 10.02 16.27 11.35
N GLY A 231 8.88 15.65 11.04
CA GLY A 231 8.56 15.19 9.68
C GLY A 231 8.55 16.32 8.65
N LEU A 232 8.24 17.55 9.08
CA LEU A 232 8.24 18.78 8.28
C LEU A 232 9.48 19.66 8.53
N ALA A 233 10.55 19.11 9.13
CA ALA A 233 11.74 19.88 9.49
C ALA A 233 12.46 20.45 8.26
N SER A 234 12.92 21.70 8.40
CA SER A 234 13.80 22.36 7.45
C SER A 234 15.26 22.31 7.91
N ARG A 235 16.18 22.35 6.95
CA ARG A 235 17.62 22.45 7.20
C ARG A 235 17.94 23.80 7.85
N CYS A 236 18.98 23.82 8.69
CA CYS A 236 19.47 25.09 9.22
C CYS A 236 20.39 25.80 8.22
N GLU A 237 19.91 26.93 7.68
CA GLU A 237 20.66 27.83 6.79
C GLU A 237 21.79 28.61 7.47
N THR A 238 22.21 28.20 8.67
CA THR A 238 23.42 28.75 9.29
C THR A 238 24.65 28.07 8.69
N ALA A 239 25.57 28.87 8.15
CA ALA A 239 26.87 28.38 7.67
C ALA A 239 27.54 27.43 8.69
N ASN A 240 27.95 26.26 8.21
CA ASN A 240 28.57 25.17 8.99
C ASN A 240 27.69 24.59 10.12
N CYS A 241 26.36 24.74 10.06
CA CYS A 241 25.43 24.05 10.96
C CYS A 241 24.88 22.78 10.30
N SER A 242 25.02 21.63 10.98
CA SER A 242 24.36 20.36 10.63
C SER A 242 23.00 20.17 11.34
N GLY A 243 22.53 21.19 12.05
CA GLY A 243 21.24 21.14 12.74
C GLY A 243 20.05 21.38 11.80
N TYR A 244 18.86 21.17 12.36
CA TYR A 244 17.58 21.41 11.69
C TYR A 244 16.67 22.32 12.53
N VAL A 245 15.56 22.72 11.92
CA VAL A 245 14.55 23.65 12.46
C VAL A 245 13.19 22.94 12.46
N LYS A 246 12.50 23.03 13.60
CA LYS A 246 11.17 22.43 13.83
C LYS A 246 10.10 23.50 13.84
N GLY A 247 9.42 23.71 12.72
CA GLY A 247 8.45 24.81 12.57
C GLY A 247 9.12 26.18 12.75
N SER A 248 8.61 26.98 13.68
CA SER A 248 9.18 28.31 14.01
C SER A 248 10.24 28.29 15.11
N ASN A 249 10.61 27.11 15.64
CA ASN A 249 11.58 27.01 16.74
C ASN A 249 13.01 27.34 16.26
N PRO A 250 13.87 27.89 17.13
CA PRO A 250 15.30 28.02 16.83
C PRO A 250 15.94 26.66 16.55
N CYS A 251 17.01 26.65 15.75
CA CYS A 251 17.74 25.44 15.41
C CYS A 251 18.23 24.70 16.66
N GLY A 252 18.03 23.38 16.70
CA GLY A 252 18.41 22.55 17.84
C GLY A 252 19.90 22.64 18.21
N VAL A 253 20.77 22.87 17.23
CA VAL A 253 22.24 22.94 17.40
C VAL A 253 22.70 24.39 17.65
N CYS A 254 22.63 25.27 16.64
CA CYS A 254 23.23 26.60 16.72
C CYS A 254 22.35 27.66 17.43
N LYS A 255 21.12 27.31 17.85
CA LYS A 255 20.13 28.17 18.52
C LYS A 255 19.73 29.45 17.75
N LYS A 256 20.13 29.60 16.49
CA LYS A 256 19.67 30.70 15.61
C LYS A 256 18.21 30.46 15.17
N PRO A 257 17.43 31.52 14.88
CA PRO A 257 16.03 31.39 14.47
C PRO A 257 15.86 30.62 13.17
N ALA A 258 14.63 30.14 12.94
CA ALA A 258 14.21 29.59 11.66
C ALA A 258 14.41 30.62 10.52
N VAL A 259 15.09 30.19 9.44
CA VAL A 259 15.25 30.99 8.21
C VAL A 259 14.19 30.58 7.19
N VAL A 260 14.08 29.28 6.93
CA VAL A 260 13.02 28.69 6.07
C VAL A 260 11.70 28.67 6.85
N PRO A 261 10.62 29.32 6.36
CA PRO A 261 9.30 29.26 6.99
C PRO A 261 8.70 27.85 6.95
N ILE A 262 7.93 27.47 7.97
CA ILE A 262 7.25 26.17 8.01
C ILE A 262 6.37 25.91 6.77
N MET A 263 5.70 26.93 6.23
CA MET A 263 4.86 26.81 5.04
C MET A 263 5.67 26.43 3.79
N GLU A 264 6.92 26.89 3.67
CA GLU A 264 7.82 26.54 2.57
C GLU A 264 8.30 25.10 2.73
N SER A 265 8.74 24.72 3.93
CA SER A 265 9.14 23.33 4.26
C SER A 265 7.99 22.35 3.96
N SER A 266 6.77 22.66 4.40
CA SER A 266 5.57 21.85 4.12
C SER A 266 5.27 21.77 2.63
N SER A 267 5.34 22.87 1.88
CA SER A 267 5.10 22.86 0.43
C SER A 267 6.14 22.01 -0.32
N SER A 268 7.42 22.14 0.04
CA SER A 268 8.50 21.34 -0.54
C SER A 268 8.39 19.86 -0.15
N THR A 269 8.00 19.56 1.09
CA THR A 269 7.70 18.19 1.56
C THR A 269 6.60 17.56 0.70
N SER A 270 5.44 18.21 0.56
CA SER A 270 4.33 17.68 -0.26
C SER A 270 4.72 17.52 -1.74
N LYS A 271 5.42 18.50 -2.34
CA LYS A 271 5.90 18.39 -3.73
C LYS A 271 6.81 17.20 -3.96
N LEU A 272 7.75 16.94 -3.04
CA LEU A 272 8.64 15.80 -3.17
C LEU A 272 7.87 14.47 -3.03
N ILE A 273 6.94 14.36 -2.08
CA ILE A 273 6.04 13.19 -1.98
C ILE A 273 5.24 13.00 -3.27
N ASP A 274 4.63 14.06 -3.81
CA ASP A 274 3.88 14.00 -5.07
C ASP A 274 4.76 13.57 -6.27
N ILE A 275 6.04 13.94 -6.30
CA ILE A 275 7.00 13.46 -7.31
C ILE A 275 7.24 11.96 -7.12
N LEU A 276 7.57 11.51 -5.90
CA LEU A 276 7.86 10.10 -5.58
C LEU A 276 6.66 9.18 -5.86
N ASP A 277 5.45 9.60 -5.48
CA ASP A 277 4.20 8.84 -5.68
C ASP A 277 3.82 8.68 -7.16
N ASN A 278 4.32 9.54 -8.05
CA ASN A 278 4.07 9.48 -9.50
C ASN A 278 5.25 8.88 -10.28
N LEU A 279 6.41 8.74 -9.66
CA LEU A 279 7.65 8.23 -10.27
C LEU A 279 7.51 6.80 -10.81
N HIS A 280 6.76 5.95 -10.11
CA HIS A 280 6.47 4.58 -10.55
C HIS A 280 5.40 4.51 -11.67
N LYS A 281 4.64 5.58 -11.92
CA LYS A 281 3.54 5.59 -12.90
C LYS A 281 4.02 5.89 -14.33
N SER A 282 5.22 6.46 -14.51
CA SER A 282 5.72 6.86 -15.82
C SER A 282 6.33 5.70 -16.63
N ASN A 283 6.83 4.63 -15.98
CA ASN A 283 7.37 3.43 -16.65
C ASN A 283 8.49 3.68 -17.70
N GLU A 284 9.10 4.87 -17.70
CA GLU A 284 9.99 5.36 -18.77
C GLU A 284 11.49 5.28 -18.45
N PHE A 285 11.87 4.91 -17.22
CA PHE A 285 13.27 4.93 -16.76
C PHE A 285 13.87 3.54 -16.62
N ASP A 286 15.09 3.35 -17.11
CA ASP A 286 15.95 2.25 -16.64
C ASP A 286 16.46 2.54 -15.22
N SER A 287 16.88 1.49 -14.51
CA SER A 287 17.31 1.57 -13.11
C SER A 287 18.45 2.56 -12.85
N THR A 288 19.32 2.81 -13.84
CA THR A 288 20.45 3.75 -13.71
C THR A 288 19.94 5.18 -13.83
N THR A 289 19.14 5.47 -14.85
CA THR A 289 18.54 6.79 -15.05
C THR A 289 17.61 7.17 -13.89
N GLN A 290 16.86 6.20 -13.33
CA GLN A 290 16.05 6.40 -12.14
C GLN A 290 16.92 6.74 -10.91
N TYR A 291 18.00 6.00 -10.66
CA TYR A 291 18.91 6.27 -9.55
C TYR A 291 19.55 7.68 -9.64
N ASP A 292 20.04 8.07 -10.81
CA ASP A 292 20.62 9.40 -11.01
C ASP A 292 19.59 10.53 -10.86
N TYR A 293 18.35 10.31 -11.30
CA TYR A 293 17.24 11.26 -11.10
C TYR A 293 16.93 11.47 -9.61
N LEU A 294 16.78 10.38 -8.85
CA LEU A 294 16.53 10.44 -7.40
C LEU A 294 17.71 11.11 -6.65
N GLN A 295 18.94 10.81 -7.01
CA GLN A 295 20.13 11.47 -6.45
C GLN A 295 20.18 12.97 -6.74
N ASN A 296 19.67 13.42 -7.90
CA ASN A 296 19.58 14.84 -8.21
C ASN A 296 18.45 15.54 -7.44
N LEU A 297 17.29 14.89 -7.27
CA LEU A 297 16.25 15.37 -6.34
C LEU A 297 16.81 15.53 -4.92
N ARG A 298 17.63 14.57 -4.43
CA ARG A 298 18.21 14.66 -3.08
C ARG A 298 19.08 15.91 -2.93
N LYS A 299 19.96 16.17 -3.90
CA LYS A 299 20.85 17.36 -3.93
C LYS A 299 20.10 18.70 -4.03
N GLU A 300 18.88 18.68 -4.58
CA GLU A 300 17.99 19.84 -4.63
C GLU A 300 17.28 20.05 -3.29
N TYR A 301 16.51 19.06 -2.82
CA TYR A 301 15.63 19.19 -1.67
C TYR A 301 16.38 19.27 -0.32
N ILE A 302 17.58 18.69 -0.20
CA ILE A 302 18.42 18.81 1.00
C ILE A 302 18.99 20.22 1.24
N ARG A 303 18.68 21.18 0.36
CA ARG A 303 18.95 22.61 0.56
C ARG A 303 17.86 23.32 1.38
N ILE A 304 16.69 22.70 1.53
CA ILE A 304 15.52 23.28 2.21
C ILE A 304 15.06 22.35 3.34
N LEU A 305 14.96 21.05 3.05
CA LEU A 305 14.50 20.01 3.97
C LEU A 305 15.70 19.42 4.74
N ALA A 306 15.48 19.06 6.01
CA ALA A 306 16.48 18.35 6.80
C ALA A 306 16.50 16.84 6.48
N ASP A 307 17.59 16.13 6.79
CA ASP A 307 17.67 14.67 6.61
C ASP A 307 16.60 13.89 7.42
N CYS A 308 16.06 14.48 8.50
CA CYS A 308 14.95 13.91 9.28
C CYS A 308 13.54 14.22 8.73
N ASN A 309 13.45 15.01 7.66
CA ASN A 309 12.18 15.29 6.99
C ASN A 309 11.65 14.02 6.30
N VAL A 310 10.34 13.76 6.41
CA VAL A 310 9.70 12.57 5.86
C VAL A 310 9.99 12.35 4.37
N ALA A 311 9.96 13.40 3.56
CA ALA A 311 10.11 13.27 2.12
C ALA A 311 11.56 12.99 1.71
N ILE A 312 12.54 13.45 2.52
CA ILE A 312 13.95 13.04 2.37
C ILE A 312 14.12 11.59 2.78
N LEU A 313 13.51 11.14 3.89
CA LEU A 313 13.60 9.74 4.33
C LEU A 313 12.98 8.77 3.29
N GLN A 314 11.85 9.12 2.67
CA GLN A 314 11.24 8.34 1.59
C GLN A 314 12.08 8.34 0.31
N LEU A 315 12.69 9.48 -0.04
CA LEU A 315 13.60 9.59 -1.16
C LEU A 315 14.86 8.72 -0.95
N ASP A 316 15.43 8.74 0.25
CA ASP A 316 16.62 7.96 0.60
C ASP A 316 16.33 6.45 0.59
N GLU A 317 15.12 6.04 1.02
CA GLU A 317 14.63 4.66 0.88
C GLU A 317 14.53 4.23 -0.59
N GLN A 318 13.98 5.07 -1.48
CA GLN A 318 13.95 4.77 -2.91
C GLN A 318 15.35 4.76 -3.56
N ILE A 319 16.25 5.66 -3.16
CA ILE A 319 17.65 5.66 -3.64
C ILE A 319 18.35 4.35 -3.25
N ALA A 320 18.18 3.91 -1.99
CA ALA A 320 18.76 2.67 -1.51
C ALA A 320 18.18 1.44 -2.23
N TYR A 321 16.86 1.43 -2.49
CA TYR A 321 16.20 0.39 -3.27
C TYR A 321 16.76 0.34 -4.71
N CYS A 322 16.75 1.47 -5.44
CA CYS A 322 17.29 1.52 -6.81
C CYS A 322 18.76 1.13 -6.86
N ALA A 323 19.57 1.52 -5.88
CA ALA A 323 20.98 1.12 -5.78
C ALA A 323 21.18 -0.39 -5.66
N SER A 324 20.26 -1.10 -4.98
CA SER A 324 20.34 -2.56 -4.79
C SER A 324 20.07 -3.34 -6.08
N ASP A 325 19.32 -2.77 -7.01
CA ASP A 325 19.03 -3.33 -8.34
C ASP A 325 20.15 -3.07 -9.37
N LEU A 326 21.14 -2.20 -9.06
CA LEU A 326 22.23 -1.88 -9.98
C LEU A 326 23.30 -2.98 -10.03
N LYS A 327 23.57 -3.51 -11.22
CA LYS A 327 24.65 -4.50 -11.50
C LYS A 327 26.06 -4.03 -11.11
N LYS A 328 26.25 -2.74 -10.89
CA LYS A 328 27.43 -2.14 -10.26
C LYS A 328 26.97 -1.03 -9.33
N ILE A 329 27.32 -1.16 -8.06
CA ILE A 329 27.17 -0.10 -7.06
C ILE A 329 28.09 1.07 -7.46
N PRO A 330 27.58 2.31 -7.67
CA PRO A 330 28.43 3.47 -7.93
C PRO A 330 29.30 3.82 -6.71
N ASP A 331 30.56 4.20 -6.94
CA ASP A 331 31.58 4.39 -5.87
C ASP A 331 31.16 5.36 -4.75
N ASN A 332 30.26 6.31 -5.06
CA ASN A 332 29.69 7.30 -4.14
C ASN A 332 28.88 6.70 -2.97
N LEU A 333 28.54 5.40 -2.97
CA LEU A 333 27.82 4.77 -1.86
C LEU A 333 28.69 4.52 -0.62
N SER A 334 30.02 4.59 -0.76
CA SER A 334 30.96 4.41 0.35
C SER A 334 30.81 5.46 1.45
N GLU A 335 30.58 6.73 1.09
CA GLU A 335 30.46 7.85 2.04
C GLU A 335 29.15 7.84 2.88
N TYR A 336 28.09 7.18 2.41
CA TYR A 336 26.78 7.19 3.08
C TYR A 336 26.66 6.15 4.20
N SER A 337 27.52 5.14 4.22
CA SER A 337 27.48 4.08 5.24
C SER A 337 27.88 4.55 6.64
N GLU A 338 28.68 5.62 6.76
CA GLU A 338 29.18 6.14 8.03
C GLU A 338 28.25 7.16 8.71
N SER A 339 27.32 7.77 7.96
CA SER A 339 26.41 8.82 8.47
C SER A 339 25.08 8.29 9.01
N TRP A 340 24.68 7.07 8.65
CA TRP A 340 23.38 6.49 9.01
C TRP A 340 23.32 5.95 10.45
N ARG A 341 23.24 6.86 11.43
CA ARG A 341 22.80 6.52 12.79
C ARG A 341 21.29 6.68 12.89
N GLY A 342 20.57 5.56 12.71
CA GLY A 342 19.11 5.54 12.78
C GLY A 342 18.55 6.10 14.10
N PRO A 343 17.33 6.68 14.08
CA PRO A 343 16.78 7.48 15.19
C PRO A 343 16.39 6.70 16.46
N PHE A 344 16.72 5.40 16.53
CA PHE A 344 16.38 4.49 17.64
C PHE A 344 17.59 4.04 18.48
N ASN A 345 18.77 4.62 18.27
CA ASN A 345 19.94 4.40 19.12
C ASN A 345 19.97 5.38 20.31
N HIS A 346 18.98 5.29 21.19
CA HIS A 346 19.01 5.82 22.56
C HIS A 346 18.13 4.99 23.50
#